data_AF-A0A1C0TR79-F1
#
_entry.id   AF-A0A1C0TR79-F1
#
_cell.length_a   1.000
_cell.length_b   1.000
_cell.length_c   1.000
_cell.angle_alpha   90.00
_cell.angle_beta   90.00
_cell.angle_gamma   90.00
#
_symmetry.space_group_name_H-M   'P 1'
#
loop_
_entity.id
_entity.type
_entity.pdbx_description
1 polymer ?
#
loop_
_entity_poly.entity_id
_entity_poly.type
_entity_poly.pdbx_seq_one_letter_code
_entity_poly.pdbx_strand_id
1 'polypeptide(L)'
;MSFVTMISCCGVLLYRKDNINAVSITILILVMSILELVAFNYVIPLESDTLPMIWLGSIVYGTQLILFALTCLLILLRIRLLQKLFRCDKTVAPTYAEGLIALSLFLSCILMTLMFIENIIRNAVDLGFQGTFFSALTKLTLIYDNYEILAFSIRASICALIASMLFAVEIDTTKLKTYRTR
;
A
#
# COMPACT_ATOMS: atom_id res chain seq x y z
N MET A 1 6.29 2.91 3.12
CA MET A 1 5.58 2.93 4.41
C MET A 1 6.43 3.72 5.37
N SER A 2 5.85 4.63 6.14
CA SER A 2 6.61 5.54 7.01
C SER A 2 6.98 4.85 8.33
N PHE A 3 8.06 5.27 8.98
CA PHE A 3 8.40 4.82 10.34
C PHE A 3 7.22 4.94 11.32
N VAL A 4 6.39 5.97 11.13
CA VAL A 4 5.17 6.20 11.92
C VAL A 4 4.18 5.04 11.78
N THR A 5 3.99 4.49 10.57
CA THR A 5 3.12 3.31 10.38
C THR A 5 3.64 2.09 11.13
N MET A 6 4.96 1.86 11.16
CA MET A 6 5.55 0.75 11.93
C MET A 6 5.35 0.93 13.44
N ILE A 7 5.55 2.15 13.96
CA ILE A 7 5.32 2.47 15.38
C ILE A 7 3.84 2.26 15.74
N SER A 8 2.92 2.74 14.89
CA SER A 8 1.47 2.54 15.08
C SER A 8 1.11 1.06 15.10
N CYS A 9 1.69 0.26 14.20
CA CYS A 9 1.52 -1.19 14.19
C CYS A 9 2.02 -1.83 15.50
N CYS A 10 3.22 -1.48 15.96
CA CYS A 10 3.75 -1.99 17.22
C CYS A 10 2.84 -1.63 18.41
N GLY A 11 2.29 -0.41 18.45
CA GLY A 11 1.34 0.01 19.48
C GLY A 11 0.08 -0.85 19.50
N VAL A 12 -0.53 -1.10 18.34
CA VAL A 12 -1.72 -1.96 18.23
C VAL A 12 -1.42 -3.39 18.65
N LEU A 13 -0.26 -3.95 18.28
CA LEU A 13 0.12 -5.31 18.65
C LEU A 13 0.30 -5.48 20.16
N LEU A 14 0.87 -4.48 20.84
CA LEU A 14 1.06 -4.53 22.30
C LEU A 14 -0.28 -4.41 23.06
N TYR A 15 -1.17 -3.53 22.62
CA TYR A 15 -2.44 -3.25 23.33
C TYR A 15 -3.60 -4.17 22.95
N ARG A 16 -3.63 -4.72 21.74
CA ARG A 16 -4.75 -5.51 21.21
C ARG A 16 -4.34 -6.95 20.86
N LYS A 17 -3.37 -7.51 21.60
CA LYS A 17 -2.83 -8.87 21.41
C LYS A 17 -3.91 -9.97 21.40
N ASP A 18 -4.99 -9.79 22.14
CA ASP A 18 -6.05 -10.80 22.28
C ASP A 18 -7.04 -10.79 21.10
N ASN A 19 -7.01 -9.74 20.25
CA ASN A 19 -7.90 -9.63 19.09
C ASN A 19 -7.19 -10.11 17.82
N ILE A 20 -7.45 -11.35 17.42
CA ILE A 20 -6.84 -11.99 16.25
C ILE A 20 -7.04 -11.20 14.94
N ASN A 21 -8.15 -10.48 14.79
CA ASN A 21 -8.41 -9.68 13.58
C ASN A 21 -7.51 -8.45 13.54
N ALA A 22 -7.40 -7.72 14.65
CA ALA A 22 -6.50 -6.57 14.75
C ALA A 22 -5.03 -7.00 14.60
N VAL A 23 -4.64 -8.07 15.28
CA VAL A 23 -3.27 -8.62 15.21
C VAL A 23 -2.92 -9.06 13.80
N SER A 24 -3.77 -9.86 13.13
CA SER A 24 -3.48 -10.36 11.79
C SER A 24 -3.35 -9.25 10.74
N ILE A 25 -4.22 -8.23 10.78
CA ILE A 25 -4.11 -7.05 9.90
C ILE A 25 -2.80 -6.31 10.18
N THR A 26 -2.52 -6.06 11.45
CA THR A 26 -1.39 -5.24 11.87
C THR A 26 -0.05 -5.92 11.57
N ILE A 27 0.07 -7.23 11.80
CA ILE A 27 1.26 -8.01 11.43
C ILE A 27 1.49 -7.97 9.92
N LEU A 28 0.43 -8.16 9.13
CA LEU A 28 0.54 -8.14 7.67
C LEU A 28 1.07 -6.78 7.17
N ILE A 29 0.50 -5.68 7.66
CA ILE A 29 0.96 -4.33 7.30
C ILE A 29 2.39 -4.10 7.77
N LEU A 30 2.75 -4.55 8.98
CA LEU A 30 4.10 -4.39 9.52
C LEU A 30 5.13 -5.14 8.67
N VAL A 31 4.86 -6.40 8.32
CA VAL A 31 5.74 -7.20 7.45
C VAL A 31 5.90 -6.54 6.09
N MET A 32 4.81 -6.09 5.46
CA MET A 32 4.89 -5.40 4.17
C MET A 32 5.65 -4.07 4.27
N SER A 33 5.53 -3.35 5.39
CA SER A 33 6.29 -2.11 5.64
C SER A 33 7.78 -2.39 5.78
N ILE A 34 8.17 -3.48 6.44
CA ILE A 34 9.57 -3.89 6.58
C ILE A 34 10.12 -4.32 5.21
N LEU A 35 9.35 -5.08 4.42
CA LEU A 35 9.75 -5.47 3.07
C LEU A 35 9.98 -4.26 2.17
N GLU A 36 9.12 -3.24 2.25
CA GLU A 36 9.31 -1.98 1.53
C GLU A 36 10.59 -1.26 1.97
N LEU A 37 10.83 -1.15 3.28
CA LEU A 37 12.06 -0.54 3.81
C LEU A 37 13.30 -1.27 3.32
N VAL A 38 13.29 -2.60 3.35
CA VAL A 38 14.42 -3.42 2.87
C VAL A 38 14.62 -3.24 1.36
N ALA A 39 13.54 -3.25 0.58
CA ALA A 39 13.61 -3.07 -0.86
C ALA A 39 14.26 -1.72 -1.23
N PHE A 40 13.83 -0.62 -0.61
CA PHE A 40 14.36 0.71 -0.94
C PHE A 40 15.74 0.99 -0.35
N ASN A 41 16.10 0.41 0.80
CA ASN A 41 17.42 0.66 1.39
C ASN A 41 18.53 -0.23 0.82
N TYR A 42 18.21 -1.45 0.37
CA TYR A 42 19.23 -2.45 0.02
C TYR A 42 19.14 -3.00 -1.40
N VAL A 43 17.97 -2.94 -2.04
CA VAL A 43 17.75 -3.60 -3.34
C VAL A 43 17.64 -2.58 -4.48
N ILE A 44 16.97 -1.47 -4.25
CA ILE A 44 16.68 -0.48 -5.28
C ILE A 44 17.66 0.69 -5.14
N PRO A 45 18.48 0.99 -6.17
CA PRO A 45 19.28 2.20 -6.16
C PRO A 45 18.35 3.41 -6.23
N LEU A 46 18.41 4.28 -5.22
CA LEU A 46 17.67 5.54 -5.18
C LEU A 46 18.37 6.65 -5.98
N GLU A 47 19.69 6.53 -6.12
CA GLU A 47 20.55 7.43 -6.88
C GLU A 47 21.47 6.58 -7.75
N SER A 48 21.62 6.94 -9.02
CA SER A 48 22.57 6.31 -9.92
C SER A 48 23.05 7.32 -10.94
N ASP A 49 24.36 7.53 -10.98
CA ASP A 49 25.00 8.36 -12.01
C ASP A 49 25.03 7.65 -13.39
N THR A 50 24.72 6.35 -13.42
CA THR A 50 24.86 5.52 -14.62
C THR A 50 23.54 5.15 -15.29
N LEU A 51 22.41 5.25 -14.57
CA LEU A 51 21.09 4.88 -15.08
C LEU A 51 20.33 6.13 -15.56
N PRO A 52 19.76 6.13 -16.78
CA PRO A 52 18.88 7.20 -17.23
C PRO A 52 17.69 7.36 -16.29
N MET A 53 17.28 8.60 -16.05
CA MET A 53 16.25 8.97 -15.07
C MET A 53 14.90 8.26 -15.31
N ILE A 54 14.60 7.92 -16.58
CA ILE A 54 13.44 7.11 -17.00
C ILE A 54 13.41 5.76 -16.31
N TRP A 55 14.52 5.03 -16.38
CA TRP A 55 14.63 3.68 -15.87
C TRP A 55 14.61 3.69 -14.35
N LEU A 56 15.30 4.66 -13.75
CA LEU A 56 15.29 4.86 -12.31
C LEU A 56 13.86 5.11 -11.79
N GLY A 57 13.15 6.08 -12.37
CA GLY A 57 11.77 6.39 -12.00
C GLY A 57 10.83 5.21 -12.23
N SER A 58 11.01 4.47 -13.33
CA SER A 58 10.20 3.29 -13.64
C SER A 58 10.38 2.17 -12.63
N ILE A 59 11.63 1.92 -12.18
CA ILE A 59 11.93 0.92 -11.15
C ILE A 59 11.34 1.34 -9.81
N VAL A 60 11.50 2.60 -9.42
CA VAL A 60 11.00 3.13 -8.14
C VAL A 60 9.47 3.07 -8.08
N TYR A 61 8.77 3.70 -9.03
CA TYR A 61 7.30 3.72 -9.03
C TYR A 61 6.71 2.34 -9.31
N GLY A 62 7.34 1.53 -10.17
CA GLY A 62 6.92 0.17 -10.46
C GLY A 62 7.04 -0.76 -9.25
N THR A 63 8.15 -0.70 -8.52
CA THR A 63 8.31 -1.53 -7.32
C THR A 63 7.32 -1.14 -6.23
N GLN A 64 7.11 0.17 -6.04
CA GLN A 64 6.16 0.66 -5.04
C GLN A 64 4.71 0.29 -5.40
N LEU A 65 4.36 0.35 -6.69
CA LEU A 65 3.07 -0.14 -7.20
C LEU A 65 2.87 -1.62 -6.89
N ILE A 66 3.87 -2.47 -7.17
CA ILE A 66 3.80 -3.91 -6.92
C ILE A 66 3.62 -4.19 -5.42
N LEU A 67 4.38 -3.51 -4.56
CA LEU A 67 4.30 -3.68 -3.11
C LEU A 67 2.93 -3.29 -2.56
N PHE A 68 2.36 -2.16 -2.99
CA PHE A 68 1.02 -1.76 -2.56
C PHE A 68 -0.08 -2.66 -3.12
N ALA A 69 0.03 -3.08 -4.38
CA ALA A 69 -0.92 -4.00 -4.99
C ALA A 69 -0.92 -5.36 -4.27
N LEU A 70 0.27 -5.88 -3.97
CA LEU A 70 0.44 -7.14 -3.24
C LEU A 70 -0.06 -7.02 -1.80
N THR A 71 0.23 -5.92 -1.11
CA THR A 71 -0.31 -5.66 0.24
C THR A 71 -1.84 -5.61 0.22
N CYS A 72 -2.43 -4.90 -0.74
CA CYS A 72 -3.87 -4.78 -0.90
C CYS A 72 -4.51 -6.15 -1.16
N LEU A 73 -3.94 -6.94 -2.08
CA LEU A 73 -4.40 -8.28 -2.39
C LEU A 73 -4.32 -9.20 -1.16
N LEU A 74 -3.21 -9.17 -0.41
CA LEU A 74 -3.04 -9.97 0.79
C LEU A 74 -4.02 -9.60 1.89
N ILE A 75 -4.37 -8.32 2.04
CA ILE A 75 -5.41 -7.88 2.97
C ILE A 75 -6.76 -8.46 2.55
N LEU A 76 -7.16 -8.31 1.29
CA LEU A 76 -8.44 -8.84 0.79
C LEU A 76 -8.54 -10.38 0.86
N LEU A 77 -7.42 -11.07 0.69
CA LEU A 77 -7.33 -12.53 0.78
C LEU A 77 -7.08 -13.04 2.21
N ARG A 78 -6.85 -12.14 3.18
CA ARG A 78 -6.41 -12.50 4.55
C ARG A 78 -7.29 -13.58 5.16
N ILE A 79 -8.60 -13.42 5.11
CA ILE A 79 -9.54 -14.36 5.73
C ILE A 79 -9.39 -15.76 5.14
N ARG A 80 -9.34 -15.87 3.81
CA ARG A 80 -9.16 -17.15 3.11
C ARG A 80 -7.78 -17.76 3.39
N LEU A 81 -6.74 -16.94 3.45
CA LEU A 81 -5.38 -17.38 3.78
C LEU A 81 -5.32 -17.92 5.21
N LEU A 82 -5.88 -17.21 6.19
CA LEU A 82 -5.89 -17.67 7.58
C LEU A 82 -6.71 -18.95 7.78
N GLN A 83 -7.87 -19.06 7.12
CA GLN A 83 -8.68 -20.28 7.14
C GLN A 83 -7.91 -21.46 6.53
N LYS A 84 -7.24 -21.27 5.39
CA LYS A 84 -6.51 -22.35 4.70
C LYS A 84 -5.21 -22.76 5.40
N LEU A 85 -4.43 -21.80 5.89
CA LEU A 85 -3.11 -22.05 6.49
C LEU A 85 -3.20 -22.48 7.96
N PHE A 86 -4.10 -21.85 8.73
CA PHE A 86 -4.16 -22.03 10.19
C PHE A 86 -5.42 -22.75 10.66
N ARG A 87 -6.34 -23.13 9.77
CA ARG A 87 -7.63 -23.77 10.10
C ARG A 87 -8.43 -22.98 11.15
N CYS A 88 -8.26 -21.65 11.18
CA CYS A 88 -8.94 -20.75 12.11
C CYS A 88 -10.30 -20.33 11.55
N ASP A 89 -11.29 -21.22 11.59
CA ASP A 89 -12.58 -20.96 10.92
C ASP A 89 -13.57 -20.10 11.73
N LYS A 90 -13.40 -19.98 13.06
CA LYS A 90 -14.46 -19.44 13.94
C LYS A 90 -14.19 -18.07 14.56
N THR A 91 -12.96 -17.58 14.52
CA THR A 91 -12.56 -16.33 15.22
C THR A 91 -12.14 -15.20 14.28
N VAL A 92 -11.86 -15.51 13.01
CA VAL A 92 -11.41 -14.53 12.02
C VAL A 92 -12.62 -14.00 11.26
N ALA A 93 -12.87 -12.70 11.38
CA ALA A 93 -14.00 -12.03 10.75
C ALA A 93 -13.51 -10.81 9.94
N PRO A 94 -14.22 -10.44 8.86
CA PRO A 94 -13.97 -9.18 8.18
C PRO A 94 -14.27 -8.01 9.12
N THR A 95 -13.42 -6.99 9.08
CA THR A 95 -13.61 -5.74 9.84
C THR A 95 -13.80 -4.57 8.87
N TYR A 96 -14.51 -3.52 9.30
CA TYR A 96 -14.63 -2.30 8.49
C TYR A 96 -13.27 -1.62 8.24
N ALA A 97 -12.39 -1.68 9.23
CA ALA A 97 -11.02 -1.15 9.14
C ALA A 97 -10.22 -1.84 8.01
N GLU A 98 -10.38 -3.15 7.81
CA GLU A 98 -9.76 -3.87 6.71
C GLU A 98 -10.15 -3.30 5.34
N GLY A 99 -11.45 -3.05 5.12
CA GLY A 99 -11.95 -2.49 3.86
C GLY A 99 -11.42 -1.08 3.60
N LEU A 100 -11.39 -0.24 4.63
CA LEU A 100 -10.86 1.13 4.53
C LEU A 100 -9.35 1.14 4.28
N ILE A 101 -8.60 0.23 4.91
CA ILE A 101 -7.16 0.10 4.66
C ILE A 101 -6.91 -0.41 3.24
N ALA A 102 -7.64 -1.43 2.78
CA ALA A 102 -7.53 -1.92 1.41
C ALA A 102 -7.84 -0.79 0.40
N LEU A 103 -8.87 0.03 0.66
CA LEU A 103 -9.20 1.19 -0.17
C LEU A 103 -8.04 2.21 -0.21
N SER A 104 -7.44 2.54 0.93
CA SER A 104 -6.32 3.48 0.99
C SER A 104 -5.06 2.95 0.27
N LEU A 105 -4.78 1.65 0.35
CA LEU A 105 -3.72 1.01 -0.43
C LEU A 105 -4.03 1.00 -1.92
N PHE A 106 -5.30 0.80 -2.29
CA PHE A 106 -5.74 0.89 -3.67
C PHE A 106 -5.58 2.31 -4.24
N LEU A 107 -5.92 3.35 -3.47
CA LEU A 107 -5.63 4.75 -3.84
C LEU A 107 -4.13 5.00 -4.00
N SER A 108 -3.30 4.39 -3.15
CA SER A 108 -1.84 4.44 -3.29
C SER A 108 -1.38 3.78 -4.59
N CYS A 109 -1.99 2.65 -5.00
CA CYS A 109 -1.70 2.00 -6.28
C CYS A 109 -2.07 2.90 -7.47
N ILE A 110 -3.24 3.56 -7.43
CA ILE A 110 -3.65 4.52 -8.45
C ILE A 110 -2.62 5.65 -8.54
N LEU A 111 -2.21 6.22 -7.42
CA LEU A 111 -1.20 7.28 -7.39
C LEU A 111 0.14 6.81 -8.00
N MET A 112 0.63 5.62 -7.64
CA MET A 112 1.87 5.08 -8.22
C MET A 112 1.74 4.79 -9.71
N THR A 113 0.56 4.34 -10.17
CA THR A 113 0.29 4.09 -11.59
C THR A 113 0.31 5.40 -12.37
N LEU A 114 -0.31 6.44 -11.83
CA LEU A 114 -0.31 7.78 -12.38
C LEU A 114 1.12 8.36 -12.47
N MET A 115 1.93 8.20 -11.41
CA MET A 115 3.35 8.59 -11.42
C MET A 115 4.16 7.80 -12.45
N PHE A 116 3.92 6.51 -12.57
CA PHE A 116 4.60 5.66 -13.55
C PHE A 116 4.27 6.08 -14.99
N ILE A 117 2.99 6.35 -15.28
CA ILE A 117 2.53 6.85 -16.58
C ILE A 117 3.15 8.24 -16.87
N GLU A 118 3.09 9.16 -15.91
CA GLU A 118 3.68 10.50 -16.08
C GLU A 118 5.20 10.41 -16.32
N ASN A 119 5.91 9.52 -15.62
CA ASN A 119 7.33 9.27 -15.86
C ASN A 119 7.61 8.75 -17.28
N ILE A 120 6.78 7.86 -17.83
CA ILE A 120 6.93 7.41 -19.22
C ILE A 120 6.65 8.56 -20.19
N ILE A 121 5.57 9.31 -19.98
CA ILE A 121 5.15 10.42 -20.86
C ILE A 121 6.22 11.51 -20.89
N ARG A 122 6.78 11.88 -19.73
CA ARG A 122 7.81 12.91 -19.62
C ARG A 122 9.09 12.54 -20.36
N ASN A 123 9.36 11.25 -20.45
CA ASN A 123 10.54 10.71 -21.08
C ASN A 123 10.25 10.09 -22.46
N ALA A 124 9.09 10.38 -23.06
CA ALA A 124 8.70 9.84 -24.35
C ALA A 124 9.66 10.26 -25.48
N VAL A 125 10.27 11.45 -25.38
CA VAL A 125 11.26 11.92 -26.36
C VAL A 125 12.52 11.04 -26.33
N ASP A 126 12.97 10.65 -25.14
CA ASP A 126 14.13 9.76 -24.97
C ASP A 126 13.84 8.32 -25.42
N LEU A 127 12.56 7.94 -25.46
CA LEU A 127 12.09 6.67 -26.02
C LEU A 127 11.99 6.69 -27.56
N GLY A 128 12.33 7.80 -28.21
CA GLY A 128 12.37 7.94 -29.67
C GLY A 128 11.10 8.54 -30.28
N PHE A 129 10.13 9.00 -29.49
CA PHE A 129 8.96 9.71 -30.01
C PHE A 129 9.32 11.18 -30.32
N GLN A 130 9.31 11.53 -31.61
CA GLN A 130 9.65 12.87 -32.08
C GLN A 130 8.39 13.68 -32.44
N GLY A 131 8.42 14.99 -32.15
CA GLY A 131 7.35 15.93 -32.52
C GLY A 131 7.12 17.02 -31.47
N THR A 132 6.53 18.14 -31.89
CA THR A 132 6.20 19.28 -31.00
C THR A 132 5.23 18.90 -29.88
N PHE A 133 4.32 17.96 -30.16
CA PHE A 133 3.41 17.38 -29.17
C PHE A 133 4.14 16.65 -28.03
N PHE A 134 5.09 15.77 -28.36
CA PHE A 134 5.88 15.03 -27.36
C PHE A 134 6.83 15.96 -26.58
N SER A 135 7.37 17.00 -27.22
CA SER A 135 8.16 18.03 -26.55
C SER A 135 7.35 18.89 -25.57
N ALA A 136 6.02 18.98 -25.71
CA ALA A 136 5.16 19.63 -24.73
C ALA A 136 4.89 18.71 -23.54
N LEU A 137 4.76 17.41 -23.78
CA LEU A 137 4.50 16.39 -22.77
C LEU A 137 5.68 16.18 -21.80
N THR A 138 6.92 16.48 -22.21
CA THR A 138 8.09 16.46 -21.31
C THR A 138 7.98 17.43 -20.13
N LYS A 139 7.15 18.48 -20.27
CA LYS A 139 6.90 19.50 -19.25
C LYS A 139 5.71 19.17 -18.33
N LEU A 140 5.04 18.05 -18.53
CA LEU A 140 3.93 17.64 -17.69
C LEU A 140 4.45 17.25 -16.30
N THR A 141 4.09 18.01 -15.26
CA THR A 141 4.49 17.75 -13.87
C THR A 141 3.29 17.69 -12.90
N LEU A 142 2.08 17.50 -13.42
CA LEU A 142 0.85 17.67 -12.63
C LEU A 142 0.81 16.73 -11.41
N ILE A 143 1.14 15.46 -11.59
CA ILE A 143 1.11 14.48 -10.50
C ILE A 143 2.42 14.57 -9.73
N TYR A 144 3.55 14.80 -10.40
CA TYR A 144 4.85 14.97 -9.76
C TYR A 144 4.86 16.10 -8.72
N ASP A 145 4.26 17.26 -9.04
CA ASP A 145 4.23 18.43 -8.16
C ASP A 145 3.32 18.21 -6.93
N ASN A 146 2.26 17.41 -7.08
CA ASN A 146 1.31 17.10 -6.01
C ASN A 146 1.61 15.78 -5.29
N TYR A 147 2.60 15.02 -5.78
CA TYR A 147 2.87 13.65 -5.35
C TYR A 147 3.11 13.56 -3.85
N GLU A 148 3.94 14.46 -3.31
CA GLU A 148 4.31 14.43 -1.90
C GLU A 148 3.09 14.62 -1.00
N ILE A 149 2.23 15.59 -1.32
CA ILE A 149 1.01 15.89 -0.56
C ILE A 149 0.04 14.71 -0.64
N LEU A 150 -0.19 14.17 -1.83
CA LEU A 150 -1.11 13.05 -2.04
C LEU A 150 -0.60 11.77 -1.35
N ALA A 151 0.68 11.43 -1.54
CA ALA A 151 1.30 10.26 -0.93
C ALA A 151 1.33 10.37 0.59
N PHE A 152 1.65 11.56 1.13
CA PHE A 152 1.63 11.79 2.57
C PHE A 152 0.22 11.67 3.14
N SER A 153 -0.78 12.27 2.50
CA SER A 153 -2.18 12.23 2.94
C SER A 153 -2.74 10.80 2.98
N ILE A 154 -2.45 9.99 1.95
CA ILE A 154 -2.87 8.58 1.92
C ILE A 154 -2.14 7.75 2.97
N ARG A 155 -0.84 7.98 3.17
CA ARG A 155 -0.08 7.29 4.23
C ARG A 155 -0.55 7.67 5.63
N ALA A 156 -0.89 8.94 5.84
CA ALA A 156 -1.44 9.41 7.11
C ALA A 156 -2.80 8.76 7.41
N SER A 157 -3.66 8.58 6.38
CA SER A 157 -4.95 7.90 6.57
C SER A 157 -4.78 6.42 6.91
N ILE A 158 -3.83 5.70 6.28
CA ILE A 158 -3.47 4.33 6.68
C ILE A 158 -3.05 4.28 8.15
N CYS A 159 -2.17 5.20 8.57
CA CYS A 159 -1.72 5.27 9.95
C CYS A 159 -2.87 5.55 10.92
N ALA A 160 -3.77 6.48 10.57
CA ALA A 160 -4.95 6.78 11.37
C ALA A 160 -5.90 5.59 11.49
N LEU A 161 -6.08 4.82 10.41
CA LEU A 161 -6.90 3.60 10.40
C LEU A 161 -6.28 2.48 11.23
N ILE A 162 -4.95 2.35 11.26
CA ILE A 162 -4.26 1.41 12.16
C ILE A 162 -4.44 1.85 13.61
N ALA A 163 -4.18 3.13 13.90
CA ALA A 163 -4.38 3.69 15.24
C ALA A 163 -5.84 3.58 15.72
N SER A 164 -6.82 3.73 14.84
CA SER A 164 -8.23 3.62 15.21
C SER A 164 -8.62 2.21 15.66
N MET A 165 -7.89 1.16 15.24
CA MET A 165 -8.10 -0.21 15.75
C MET A 165 -7.74 -0.37 17.24
N LEU A 166 -7.06 0.61 17.86
CA LEU A 166 -6.93 0.65 19.32
C LEU A 166 -8.29 0.85 19.99
N PHE A 167 -9.16 1.67 19.39
CA PHE A 167 -10.42 2.12 19.98
C PHE A 167 -11.64 1.42 19.38
N ALA A 168 -11.68 1.26 18.06
CA ALA A 168 -12.82 0.74 17.31
C ALA A 168 -12.41 -0.51 16.52
N VAL A 169 -12.60 -1.69 17.11
CA VAL A 169 -12.67 -2.94 16.34
C VAL A 169 -14.09 -3.45 16.47
N GLU A 170 -15.02 -2.74 15.85
CA GLU A 170 -16.36 -3.28 15.65
C GLU A 170 -16.27 -4.41 14.63
N ILE A 171 -16.58 -5.61 15.11
CA ILE A 171 -16.72 -6.80 14.27
C ILE A 171 -17.99 -6.62 13.45
N ASP A 172 -17.92 -6.86 12.13
CA ASP A 172 -19.11 -6.87 11.29
C ASP A 172 -19.97 -8.10 11.62
N THR A 173 -20.82 -7.95 12.64
CA THR A 173 -21.69 -9.03 13.16
C THR A 173 -22.77 -9.46 12.16
N THR A 174 -23.00 -8.68 11.10
CA THR A 174 -23.99 -9.01 10.06
C THR A 174 -23.55 -10.24 9.25
N LYS A 175 -22.26 -10.34 8.90
CA LYS A 175 -21.69 -11.49 8.17
C LYS A 175 -21.55 -12.75 9.02
N LEU A 176 -21.40 -12.60 10.35
CA LEU A 176 -21.40 -13.72 11.29
C LEU A 176 -22.75 -14.44 11.35
N LYS A 177 -23.87 -13.73 11.12
CA LYS A 177 -25.20 -14.35 11.08
C LYS A 177 -25.39 -15.22 9.82
N THR A 178 -24.86 -14.79 8.68
CA THR A 178 -24.99 -15.51 7.41
C THR A 178 -24.20 -16.83 7.38
N TYR A 179 -23.08 -16.89 8.10
CA TYR A 179 -22.27 -18.13 8.24
C TYR A 179 -22.83 -19.12 9.27
N ARG A 180 -23.70 -18.69 10.20
CA ARG A 180 -24.37 -19.60 11.16
C ARG A 180 -25.59 -20.32 10.57
N THR A 181 -26.11 -19.85 9.44
CA THR A 181 -27.31 -20.40 8.78
C THR A 181 -26.99 -21.29 7.58
N ARG A 182 -25.73 -21.65 7.38
CA ARG A 182 -25.27 -22.68 6.45
C ARG A 182 -24.51 -23.75 7.23
#